data_AF-A0A0Q7ADP5-F1
#
_entry.id   AF-A0A0Q7ADP5-F1
#
_cell.length_a   1.000
_cell.length_b   1.000
_cell.length_c   1.000
_cell.angle_alpha   90.00
_cell.angle_beta   90.00
_cell.angle_gamma   90.00
#
_symmetry.space_group_name_H-M   'P 1'
#
loop_
_entity.id
_entity.type
_entity.pdbx_description
1 polymer ?
#
loop_
_entity_poly.entity_id
_entity_poly.type
_entity_poly.pdbx_seq_one_letter_code
_entity_poly.pdbx_strand_id
1 'polypeptide(L)'
;MRRYFPKIDGAEHEWVVVVDEAGLRREVLEALLGKIVPAEELIVEVHRKIGGMVPRAAAIAMVAKHVGRGDIRIADRKFTGFLVVLRSGVATGWTEINADAEIDYQDETISH
;
A
#
# COMPACT_ATOMS: atom_id res chain seq x y z
N MET A 1 0.45 -6.47 -11.50
CA MET A 1 0.15 -5.27 -10.70
C MET A 1 -1.24 -4.71 -11.03
N ARG A 2 -1.43 -3.93 -12.11
CA ARG A 2 -2.73 -3.27 -12.40
C ARG A 2 -4.01 -4.12 -12.35
N ARG A 3 -3.99 -5.39 -12.79
CA ARG A 3 -5.20 -6.25 -12.74
C ARG A 3 -5.64 -6.61 -11.32
N TYR A 4 -4.71 -6.54 -10.37
CA TYR A 4 -4.91 -6.87 -8.97
C TYR A 4 -5.03 -5.63 -8.11
N PHE A 5 -4.74 -4.45 -8.66
CA PHE A 5 -4.77 -3.21 -7.91
C PHE A 5 -6.19 -2.65 -8.02
N PRO A 6 -6.95 -2.56 -6.91
CA PRO A 6 -8.31 -2.06 -6.94
C PRO A 6 -8.41 -0.66 -7.55
N LYS A 7 -9.59 -0.33 -8.08
CA LYS A 7 -9.90 1.08 -8.37
C LYS A 7 -9.92 1.83 -7.04
N ILE A 8 -9.18 2.93 -6.99
CA ILE A 8 -9.15 3.81 -5.82
C ILE A 8 -10.38 4.71 -5.92
N ASP A 9 -11.26 4.67 -4.91
CA ASP A 9 -12.21 5.75 -4.69
C ASP A 9 -11.53 6.82 -3.81
N GLY A 10 -11.23 7.97 -4.40
CA GLY A 10 -10.51 9.03 -3.69
C GLY A 10 -11.21 9.57 -2.45
N ALA A 11 -12.53 9.37 -2.31
CA ALA A 11 -13.33 9.86 -1.19
C ALA A 11 -13.34 8.92 0.03
N GLU A 12 -13.11 7.62 -0.16
CA GLU A 12 -13.22 6.62 0.92
C GLU A 12 -11.90 6.37 1.65
N HIS A 13 -10.80 6.95 1.17
CA HIS A 13 -9.46 6.68 1.68
C HIS A 13 -8.89 7.82 2.54
N GLU A 14 -8.21 7.43 3.62
CA GLU A 14 -7.38 8.36 4.40
C GLU A 14 -6.09 8.65 3.64
N TRP A 15 -5.81 9.93 3.39
CA TRP A 15 -4.64 10.39 2.65
C TRP A 15 -3.59 10.99 3.58
N VAL A 16 -2.35 10.54 3.41
CA VAL A 16 -1.21 11.01 4.20
C VAL A 16 -0.19 11.72 3.32
N VAL A 17 0.23 12.91 3.71
CA VAL A 17 1.28 13.66 3.00
C VAL A 17 2.63 12.97 3.23
N VAL A 18 3.21 12.42 2.17
CA VAL A 18 4.52 11.74 2.19
C VAL A 18 5.61 12.54 1.47
N VAL A 19 5.27 13.62 0.78
CA VAL A 19 6.23 14.58 0.21
C VAL A 19 5.88 15.98 0.68
N ASP A 20 6.89 16.71 1.13
CA ASP A 20 6.80 18.13 1.47
C ASP A 20 7.90 18.93 0.75
N GLU A 21 8.12 20.18 1.16
CA GLU A 21 9.14 21.06 0.59
C GLU A 21 10.57 20.53 0.73
N ALA A 22 10.84 19.68 1.74
CA ALA A 22 12.13 19.02 1.94
C ALA A 22 12.26 17.71 1.13
N GLY A 23 11.21 17.31 0.42
CA GLY A 23 11.15 16.11 -0.41
C GLY A 23 10.41 14.96 0.26
N LEU A 24 10.84 13.72 0.00
CA LEU A 24 10.15 12.54 0.53
C LEU A 24 10.36 12.43 2.05
N ARG A 25 9.25 12.43 2.79
CA ARG A 25 9.17 12.08 4.23
C ARG A 25 9.33 10.58 4.40
N ARG A 26 10.58 10.11 4.35
CA ARG A 26 10.93 8.67 4.36
C ARG A 26 10.31 7.89 5.51
N GLU A 27 10.39 8.42 6.72
CA GLU A 27 9.86 7.75 7.92
C GLU A 27 8.34 7.56 7.86
N VAL A 28 7.62 8.52 7.29
CA VAL A 28 6.16 8.42 7.12
C VAL A 28 5.81 7.33 6.11
N LEU A 29 6.53 7.30 4.98
CA LEU A 29 6.33 6.25 3.99
C LEU A 29 6.69 4.87 4.56
N GLU A 30 7.76 4.78 5.33
CA GLU A 30 8.19 3.54 5.97
C GLU A 30 7.17 3.03 7.00
N ALA A 31 6.62 3.93 7.82
CA ALA A 31 5.54 3.60 8.75
C ALA A 31 4.27 3.11 8.02
N LEU A 32 3.89 3.78 6.93
CA LEU A 32 2.75 3.35 6.10
C LEU A 32 2.98 1.97 5.48
N LEU A 33 4.17 1.72 4.92
CA LEU A 33 4.54 0.42 4.39
C LEU A 33 4.52 -0.65 5.47
N GLY A 34 5.07 -0.36 6.66
CA GLY A 34 5.05 -1.28 7.80
C GLY A 34 3.64 -1.66 8.23
N LYS A 35 2.71 -0.70 8.23
CA LYS A 35 1.31 -0.91 8.62
C LYS A 35 0.49 -1.64 7.56
N ILE A 36 0.60 -1.22 6.30
CA ILE A 36 -0.31 -1.66 5.22
C ILE A 36 0.25 -2.84 4.43
N VAL A 37 1.56 -2.90 4.25
CA VAL A 37 2.24 -3.92 3.43
C VAL A 37 3.44 -4.48 4.19
N PRO A 38 3.21 -5.28 5.26
CA PRO A 38 4.24 -5.67 6.21
C PRO A 38 5.34 -6.58 5.62
N ALA A 39 5.18 -7.05 4.37
CA ALA A 39 6.15 -7.89 3.67
C ALA A 39 7.52 -7.21 3.44
N GLU A 40 8.58 -8.03 3.47
CA GLU A 40 9.96 -7.59 3.21
C GLU A 40 10.23 -7.34 1.72
N GLU A 41 9.59 -8.14 0.84
CA GLU A 41 9.65 -8.02 -0.62
C GLU A 41 8.36 -7.39 -1.14
N LEU A 42 8.50 -6.30 -1.90
CA LEU A 42 7.41 -5.49 -2.39
C LEU A 42 7.43 -5.44 -3.92
N ILE A 43 6.24 -5.52 -4.52
CA ILE A 43 6.03 -5.22 -5.93
C ILE A 43 5.79 -3.72 -6.06
N VAL A 44 6.67 -3.02 -6.78
CA VAL A 44 6.57 -1.59 -7.06
C VAL A 44 6.32 -1.39 -8.54
N GLU A 45 5.32 -0.57 -8.90
CA GLU A 45 5.07 -0.08 -10.25
C GLU A 45 5.10 1.45 -10.24
N VAL A 46 6.12 2.05 -10.85
CA VAL A 46 6.20 3.50 -11.08
C VAL A 46 5.49 3.87 -12.38
N HIS A 47 5.70 3.10 -13.44
CA HIS A 47 4.95 3.17 -14.69
C HIS A 47 5.17 1.89 -15.52
N ARG A 48 4.56 1.82 -16.72
CA ARG A 48 4.57 0.60 -17.58
C ARG A 48 5.94 -0.01 -17.92
N LYS A 49 7.06 0.69 -17.72
CA LYS A 49 8.43 0.20 -17.99
C LYS A 49 9.36 0.25 -16.77
N ILE A 50 8.91 0.83 -15.65
CA ILE A 50 9.71 0.96 -14.44
C ILE A 50 8.91 0.40 -13.28
N GLY A 51 9.40 -0.71 -12.75
CA GLY A 51 8.82 -1.45 -11.65
C GLY A 51 9.58 -2.76 -11.44
N GLY A 52 9.19 -3.51 -10.42
CA GLY A 52 9.81 -4.78 -10.09
C GLY A 52 9.44 -5.27 -8.69
N MET A 53 9.84 -6.50 -8.40
CA MET A 53 9.83 -7.03 -7.03
C MET A 53 11.18 -6.67 -6.40
N VAL A 54 11.13 -5.94 -5.28
CA VAL A 54 12.32 -5.39 -4.64
C VAL A 54 12.18 -5.44 -3.11
N PRO A 55 13.30 -5.51 -2.36
CA PRO A 55 13.26 -5.33 -0.92
C PRO A 55 12.67 -3.98 -0.52
N ARG A 56 12.04 -3.89 0.66
CA ARG A 56 11.39 -2.67 1.16
C ARG A 56 12.29 -1.43 1.10
N ALA A 57 13.55 -1.54 1.50
CA ALA A 57 14.50 -0.42 1.44
C ALA A 57 14.70 0.10 0.00
N ALA A 58 14.76 -0.81 -0.98
CA ALA A 58 14.85 -0.46 -2.39
C ALA A 58 13.53 0.12 -2.92
N ALA A 59 12.37 -0.32 -2.42
CA ALA A 59 11.08 0.29 -2.75
C ALA A 59 11.02 1.76 -2.32
N ILE A 60 11.44 2.08 -1.09
CA ILE A 60 11.50 3.47 -0.60
C ILE A 60 12.44 4.32 -1.47
N ALA A 61 13.60 3.78 -1.84
CA ALA A 61 14.53 4.46 -2.75
C ALA A 61 13.92 4.70 -4.14
N MET A 62 13.15 3.74 -4.68
CA MET A 62 12.44 3.92 -5.94
C MET A 62 11.38 5.01 -5.84
N VAL A 63 10.60 5.06 -4.75
CA VAL A 63 9.61 6.12 -4.53
C VAL A 63 10.29 7.48 -4.48
N ALA A 64 11.37 7.62 -3.69
CA ALA A 64 12.12 8.87 -3.57
C ALA A 64 12.63 9.37 -4.92
N LYS A 65 13.10 8.47 -5.78
CA LYS A 65 13.63 8.81 -7.12
C LYS A 65 12.55 9.24 -8.11
N HIS A 66 11.32 8.76 -7.94
CA HIS A 66 10.27 8.85 -8.96
C HIS A 66 9.04 9.65 -8.55
N VAL A 67 8.92 10.07 -7.30
CA VAL A 67 7.81 10.90 -6.84
C VAL A 67 7.71 12.20 -7.63
N GLY A 68 6.49 12.71 -7.82
CA GLY A 68 6.21 13.89 -8.66
C GLY A 68 6.17 13.62 -10.18
N ARG A 69 6.60 12.44 -10.64
CA ARG A 69 6.59 12.06 -12.08
C ARG A 69 5.36 11.28 -12.52
N GLY A 70 4.58 10.77 -11.57
CA GLY A 70 3.38 9.97 -11.78
C GLY A 70 3.02 9.19 -10.52
N ASP A 71 1.96 8.40 -10.60
CA ASP A 71 1.50 7.60 -9.47
C ASP A 71 2.30 6.31 -9.36
N ILE A 72 2.75 6.01 -8.14
CA ILE A 72 3.53 4.82 -7.81
C ILE A 72 2.64 3.88 -7.03
N ARG A 73 2.54 2.63 -7.47
CA ARG A 73 1.75 1.59 -6.79
C ARG A 73 2.70 0.59 -6.14
N ILE A 74 2.36 0.17 -4.94
CA ILE A 74 3.13 -0.76 -4.13
C ILE A 74 2.17 -1.82 -3.58
N ALA A 75 2.58 -3.08 -3.61
CA ALA A 75 1.85 -4.17 -2.97
C ALA A 75 2.81 -5.26 -2.51
N ASP A 76 2.33 -6.16 -1.64
CA ASP A 76 3.02 -7.42 -1.41
C ASP A 76 2.80 -8.39 -2.58
N ARG A 77 3.50 -9.53 -2.56
CA ARG A 77 3.40 -10.56 -3.60
C ARG A 77 2.03 -11.25 -3.67
N LYS A 78 1.31 -11.31 -2.55
CA LYS A 78 0.00 -11.95 -2.43
C LYS A 78 -1.14 -11.00 -2.79
N PHE A 79 -0.85 -9.72 -3.00
CA PHE A 79 -1.82 -8.65 -3.21
C PHE A 79 -2.82 -8.54 -2.04
N THR A 80 -2.31 -8.66 -0.80
CA THR A 80 -3.14 -8.49 0.42
C THR A 80 -3.07 -7.07 0.98
N GLY A 81 -1.96 -6.37 0.74
CA GLY A 81 -1.79 -4.96 1.07
C GLY A 81 -1.46 -4.14 -0.17
N PHE A 82 -2.08 -2.97 -0.27
CA PHE A 82 -1.91 -2.03 -1.39
C PHE A 82 -1.60 -0.65 -0.86
N LEU A 83 -0.64 0.01 -1.49
CA LEU A 83 -0.32 1.41 -1.23
C LEU A 83 -0.12 2.13 -2.55
N VAL A 84 -0.65 3.34 -2.66
CA VAL A 84 -0.41 4.23 -3.79
C VAL A 84 0.19 5.53 -3.28
N VAL A 85 1.21 6.02 -3.98
CA VAL A 85 1.75 7.37 -3.82
C VAL A 85 1.39 8.13 -5.08
N LEU A 86 0.53 9.15 -4.95
CA LEU A 86 0.13 9.97 -6.08
C LEU A 86 1.23 10.95 -6.48
N ARG A 87 1.15 11.43 -7.72
CA ARG A 87 2.02 12.50 -8.22
C ARG A 87 2.06 13.73 -7.30
N SER A 88 0.95 14.05 -6.63
CA SER A 88 0.83 15.18 -5.71
C SER A 88 1.61 15.02 -4.42
N GLY A 89 2.17 13.83 -4.13
CA GLY A 89 2.96 13.60 -2.92
C GLY A 89 2.16 13.13 -1.71
N VAL A 90 0.87 12.84 -1.89
CA VAL A 90 0.06 12.13 -0.89
C VAL A 90 0.06 10.63 -1.18
N ALA A 91 -0.07 9.84 -0.13
CA ALA A 91 -0.20 8.40 -0.20
C ALA A 91 -1.47 7.93 0.51
N THR A 92 -2.01 6.82 0.04
CA THR A 92 -3.01 6.06 0.78
C THR A 92 -2.77 4.57 0.57
N GLY A 93 -3.30 3.76 1.47
CA GLY A 93 -3.21 2.31 1.38
C GLY A 93 -4.33 1.62 2.12
N TRP A 94 -4.54 0.36 1.77
CA TRP A 94 -5.57 -0.50 2.34
C TRP A 94 -5.10 -1.95 2.28
N THR A 95 -5.69 -2.77 3.14
CA THR A 95 -5.53 -4.21 3.12
C THR A 95 -6.82 -4.83 2.61
N GLU A 96 -6.74 -5.82 1.73
CA GLU A 96 -7.88 -6.69 1.51
C GLU A 96 -8.11 -7.50 2.79
N ILE A 97 -9.28 -7.32 3.39
CA ILE A 97 -9.76 -8.23 4.43
C ILE A 97 -10.08 -9.52 3.68
N ASN A 98 -9.37 -10.61 3.99
CA ASN A 98 -9.83 -11.93 3.55
C ASN A 98 -11.26 -12.10 4.07
N ALA A 99 -12.24 -12.15 3.16
CA ALA A 99 -13.64 -12.39 3.48
C ALA A 99 -13.88 -13.77 4.17
N ASP A 100 -12.84 -14.59 4.29
CA ASP A 100 -12.85 -15.86 5.01
C ASP A 100 -12.66 -15.72 6.53
N ALA A 101 -12.47 -14.51 7.06
CA ALA A 101 -12.30 -14.26 8.50
C ALA A 101 -13.58 -13.74 9.20
N GLU A 102 -14.74 -13.89 8.57
CA GLU A 102 -16.02 -13.44 9.15
C GLU A 102 -16.84 -14.65 9.66
N ILE A 103 -16.77 -14.83 10.99
CA ILE A 103 -17.73 -15.47 11.90
C ILE A 103 -17.65 -17.00 12.08
N ASP A 104 -16.77 -17.46 12.97
CA ASP A 104 -17.09 -18.57 13.88
C ASP A 104 -17.68 -17.98 15.17
N TYR A 105 -18.96 -17.59 15.11
CA TYR A 105 -19.76 -17.43 16.33
C TYR A 105 -20.16 -18.83 16.75
N GLN A 106 -19.37 -19.45 17.62
CA GLN A 106 -19.82 -20.63 18.33
C GLN A 106 -20.97 -20.20 19.24
N ASP A 107 -22.19 -20.59 18.86
CA ASP A 107 -23.36 -20.61 19.71
C ASP A 107 -23.13 -21.72 20.76
N GLU A 108 -22.34 -21.41 21.78
CA GLU A 108 -22.30 -22.18 23.00
C GLU A 108 -23.31 -21.58 24.00
N THR A 109 -24.27 -22.43 24.38
CA THR A 109 -25.19 -22.31 25.54
C THR A 109 -26.34 -21.30 25.36
N ILE A 110 -27.62 -21.68 25.48
CA ILE A 110 -28.22 -22.33 26.66
C ILE A 110 -29.31 -23.33 26.26
N SER A 111 -29.07 -24.60 26.58
CA SER A 111 -30.12 -25.56 26.88
C SER A 111 -30.50 -25.36 28.35
N HIS A 112 -31.77 -25.05 28.66
CA HIS A 112 -32.46 -25.36 29.92
C HIS A 112 -33.98 -25.29 29.68
#